data_AF-A0A2S8X2F8-F1
#
_entry.id   AF-A0A2S8X2F8-F1
#
_cell.length_a   1.000
_cell.length_b   1.000
_cell.length_c   1.000
_cell.angle_alpha   90.00
_cell.angle_beta   90.00
_cell.angle_gamma   90.00
#
_symmetry.space_group_name_H-M   'P 1'
#
loop_
_entity.id
_entity.type
_entity.pdbx_description
1 polymer ?
#
loop_
_entity_poly.entity_id
_entity_poly.type
_entity_poly.pdbx_seq_one_letter_code
_entity_poly.pdbx_strand_id
1 'polypeptide(L)'
;MKKVLLVVSKCLLGFTLISGSWSGTTWAESAEINEESPKPVQLELPNNVSKLEFPEGSFSTKGFARGKKIEVDRPEISILSNFNVTGDRISFSDSLTAADPADFWFFSVPTDRTILTQLRSANANYRVDLYSIDWHTGTATPTPFWGKAGEIRFATDLAAGDWGLRVTSTGSVGDSYSIHANMANPSVVPDPSNPANTAKLTSYSENLISAVMEYPNGDITVNGEKIGNTSALSNINAHLTWAREYTFTSGGAHSSINHDIDDVRIKSVTIPLKYTSQYAQSDNAVFITLDKGTLFTSFRSNFVSGVPTSSWSTFEDVQGRTTPRRLDEIDMLGDPDLLVYDLDKKKVIDFASSLNYWYAKGIEAFPSVVYYR
;
A
#
# COMPACT_ATOMS: atom_id res chain seq x y z
N MET A 1 -13.36 -23.69 -36.20
CA MET A 1 -14.54 -24.42 -35.68
C MET A 1 -14.18 -25.07 -34.35
N LYS A 2 -15.10 -24.96 -33.40
CA LYS A 2 -14.99 -25.27 -31.96
C LYS A 2 -14.31 -26.61 -31.65
N LYS A 3 -13.38 -26.61 -30.69
CA LYS A 3 -13.06 -27.79 -29.89
C LYS A 3 -13.41 -27.49 -28.43
N VAL A 4 -14.48 -28.17 -28.01
CA VAL A 4 -14.91 -28.37 -26.64
C VAL A 4 -13.91 -29.30 -25.97
N LEU A 5 -13.48 -29.01 -24.75
CA LEU A 5 -12.87 -30.00 -23.87
C LEU A 5 -13.57 -29.96 -22.50
N LEU A 6 -14.23 -31.07 -22.19
CA LEU A 6 -14.76 -31.46 -20.89
C LEU A 6 -13.65 -31.45 -19.83
N VAL A 7 -13.95 -30.96 -18.64
CA VAL A 7 -13.28 -31.42 -17.41
C VAL A 7 -14.34 -32.00 -16.48
N VAL A 8 -14.00 -33.18 -15.97
CA VAL A 8 -14.83 -34.17 -15.31
C VAL A 8 -15.13 -33.76 -13.86
N SER A 9 -16.41 -33.86 -13.49
CA SER A 9 -16.94 -33.79 -12.14
C SER A 9 -16.54 -35.03 -11.33
N LYS A 10 -16.09 -34.82 -10.09
CA LYS A 10 -16.14 -35.83 -9.03
C LYS A 10 -16.97 -35.29 -7.87
N CYS A 11 -18.21 -35.76 -7.80
CA CYS A 11 -19.00 -35.81 -6.58
C CYS A 11 -18.32 -36.72 -5.54
N LEU A 12 -18.43 -36.35 -4.26
CA LEU A 12 -18.66 -37.31 -3.20
C LEU A 12 -19.72 -36.73 -2.23
N LEU A 13 -20.84 -37.44 -2.13
CA LEU A 13 -21.84 -37.35 -1.06
C LEU A 13 -21.18 -37.63 0.30
N GLY A 14 -21.68 -37.25 1.48
CA GLY A 14 -22.95 -36.67 1.90
C GLY A 14 -23.18 -37.07 3.38
N PHE A 15 -23.95 -36.32 4.15
CA PHE A 15 -24.74 -36.81 5.29
C PHE A 15 -25.83 -35.79 5.65
N THR A 16 -27.09 -36.23 5.58
CA THR A 16 -28.31 -35.71 6.23
C THR A 16 -28.44 -36.42 7.60
N LEU A 17 -29.15 -36.02 8.65
CA LEU A 17 -30.34 -35.19 9.01
C LEU A 17 -30.10 -34.77 10.50
N ILE A 18 -30.78 -33.80 11.14
CA ILE A 18 -32.16 -33.90 11.70
C ILE A 18 -32.61 -32.50 12.19
N SER A 19 -33.91 -32.29 12.01
CA SER A 19 -34.82 -31.21 12.38
C SER A 19 -34.63 -30.48 13.73
N GLY A 20 -34.91 -29.18 13.70
CA GLY A 20 -35.39 -28.39 14.83
C GLY A 20 -36.36 -27.31 14.36
N SER A 21 -37.66 -27.55 14.59
CA SER A 21 -38.76 -26.64 14.30
C SER A 21 -38.73 -25.41 15.20
N TRP A 22 -38.63 -24.21 14.63
CA TRP A 22 -38.95 -22.95 15.30
C TRP A 22 -40.05 -22.23 14.51
N SER A 23 -41.22 -22.15 15.13
CA SER A 23 -42.31 -21.27 14.73
C SER A 23 -41.96 -19.84 15.15
N GLY A 24 -41.72 -18.96 14.17
CA GLY A 24 -41.57 -17.53 14.37
C GLY A 24 -42.33 -16.80 13.28
N THR A 25 -43.33 -16.03 13.68
CA THR A 25 -44.30 -15.32 12.85
C THR A 25 -43.59 -14.34 11.91
N THR A 26 -43.74 -14.55 10.61
CA THR A 26 -43.32 -13.64 9.54
C THR A 26 -44.22 -12.41 9.51
N TRP A 27 -43.64 -11.20 9.49
CA TRP A 27 -44.26 -10.05 8.85
C TRP A 27 -43.30 -9.46 7.84
N ALA A 28 -43.83 -9.29 6.64
CA ALA A 28 -43.16 -8.91 5.41
C ALA A 28 -42.58 -7.49 5.51
N GLU A 29 -41.32 -7.36 5.11
CA GLU A 29 -40.81 -6.14 4.51
C GLU A 29 -40.41 -6.50 3.08
N SER A 30 -41.18 -5.99 2.13
CA SER A 30 -40.96 -6.19 0.71
C SER A 30 -39.71 -5.44 0.27
N ALA A 31 -38.60 -6.15 0.17
CA ALA A 31 -37.59 -5.92 -0.83
C ALA A 31 -37.44 -7.24 -1.61
N GLU A 32 -37.54 -7.17 -2.93
CA GLU A 32 -37.43 -8.34 -3.81
C GLU A 32 -36.18 -9.16 -3.46
N ILE A 33 -36.40 -10.37 -2.96
CA ILE A 33 -35.35 -11.36 -2.75
C ILE A 33 -35.06 -11.96 -4.11
N ASN A 34 -34.03 -11.46 -4.80
CA ASN A 34 -33.31 -12.32 -5.73
C ASN A 34 -32.62 -13.39 -4.89
N GLU A 35 -33.15 -14.61 -4.93
CA GLU A 35 -32.47 -15.82 -4.45
C GLU A 35 -31.25 -16.11 -5.34
N GLU A 36 -30.22 -15.28 -5.25
CA GLU A 36 -28.85 -15.74 -5.42
C GLU A 36 -28.17 -15.52 -4.08
N SER A 37 -27.72 -16.61 -3.45
CA SER A 37 -26.73 -16.52 -2.39
C SER A 37 -25.62 -15.56 -2.86
N PRO A 38 -25.24 -14.53 -2.10
CA PRO A 38 -24.19 -13.64 -2.54
C PRO A 38 -22.95 -14.49 -2.81
N LYS A 39 -22.61 -14.64 -4.09
CA LYS A 39 -21.35 -15.26 -4.48
C LYS A 39 -20.26 -14.40 -3.82
N PRO A 40 -19.25 -15.01 -3.17
CA PRO A 40 -18.13 -14.25 -2.64
C PRO A 40 -17.58 -13.40 -3.79
N VAL A 41 -17.67 -12.07 -3.65
CA VAL A 41 -16.96 -11.16 -4.53
C VAL A 41 -15.51 -11.31 -4.14
N GLN A 42 -14.79 -12.18 -4.86
CA GLN A 42 -13.35 -12.26 -4.72
C GLN A 42 -12.78 -10.87 -4.97
N LEU A 43 -12.05 -10.36 -3.99
CA LEU A 43 -11.07 -9.33 -4.24
C LEU A 43 -10.10 -9.92 -5.27
N GLU A 44 -10.24 -9.54 -6.54
CA GLU A 44 -9.10 -9.56 -7.44
C GLU A 44 -8.17 -8.45 -6.94
N LEU A 45 -7.44 -8.73 -5.86
CA LEU A 45 -6.11 -8.17 -5.69
C LEU A 45 -5.43 -8.41 -7.03
N PRO A 46 -4.90 -7.37 -7.70
CA PRO A 46 -4.32 -7.58 -9.02
C PRO A 46 -3.33 -8.73 -8.94
N ASN A 47 -3.65 -9.82 -9.64
CA ASN A 47 -2.72 -10.91 -9.98
C ASN A 47 -1.52 -10.40 -10.80
N ASN A 48 -1.48 -9.09 -11.06
CA ASN A 48 -0.38 -8.33 -11.62
C ASN A 48 0.25 -7.37 -10.59
N VAL A 49 0.49 -7.82 -9.36
CA VAL A 49 1.83 -7.58 -8.78
C VAL A 49 2.77 -8.50 -9.56
N SER A 50 2.94 -8.22 -10.84
CA SER A 50 3.74 -8.99 -11.79
C SER A 50 5.15 -9.00 -11.23
N LYS A 51 5.53 -10.06 -10.50
CA LYS A 51 6.87 -10.31 -9.96
C LYS A 51 7.70 -9.01 -9.92
N LEU A 52 7.34 -8.08 -9.03
CA LEU A 52 8.31 -7.09 -8.61
C LEU A 52 9.34 -7.96 -7.87
N GLU A 53 10.36 -8.43 -8.59
CA GLU A 53 11.51 -9.03 -7.96
C GLU A 53 12.08 -7.92 -7.08
N PHE A 54 11.79 -8.01 -5.79
CA PHE A 54 12.33 -7.11 -4.81
C PHE A 54 13.84 -7.18 -4.96
N PRO A 55 14.55 -6.02 -4.97
CA PRO A 55 15.99 -6.04 -5.08
C PRO A 55 16.56 -6.95 -3.99
N GLU A 56 17.27 -8.01 -4.39
CA GLU A 56 17.97 -8.88 -3.44
C GLU A 56 19.08 -8.05 -2.78
N GLY A 57 18.80 -7.57 -1.56
CA GLY A 57 19.74 -6.80 -0.74
C GLY A 57 19.80 -5.29 -1.07
N SER A 58 20.18 -4.52 -0.06
CA SER A 58 20.49 -3.10 -0.19
C SER A 58 21.92 -2.90 -0.70
N PHE A 59 22.10 -2.01 -1.67
CA PHE A 59 23.40 -1.51 -2.09
C PHE A 59 23.89 -0.41 -1.15
N SER A 60 25.14 0.01 -1.30
CA SER A 60 25.71 1.16 -0.59
C SER A 60 26.08 2.26 -1.58
N THR A 61 25.83 3.50 -1.19
CA THR A 61 26.32 4.70 -1.88
C THR A 61 27.76 5.04 -1.48
N LYS A 62 28.34 4.31 -0.53
CA LYS A 62 29.69 4.53 0.03
C LYS A 62 30.64 3.41 -0.39
N GLY A 63 31.92 3.75 -0.57
CA GLY A 63 32.99 2.80 -0.90
C GLY A 63 33.67 3.08 -2.25
N PHE A 64 34.29 2.06 -2.83
CA PHE A 64 35.08 2.19 -4.07
C PHE A 64 34.17 2.36 -5.29
N ALA A 65 34.11 3.58 -5.81
CA ALA A 65 33.34 3.92 -7.01
C ALA A 65 34.01 3.44 -8.31
N ARG A 66 33.19 3.16 -9.33
CA ARG A 66 33.64 2.99 -10.70
C ARG A 66 33.44 4.30 -11.45
N GLY A 67 34.50 4.89 -11.98
CA GLY A 67 34.41 6.11 -12.78
C GLY A 67 35.48 7.13 -12.44
N LYS A 68 35.39 8.28 -13.08
CA LYS A 68 36.26 9.43 -12.83
C LYS A 68 35.43 10.60 -12.33
N LYS A 69 36.08 11.51 -11.61
CA LYS A 69 35.51 12.84 -11.33
C LYS A 69 35.26 13.58 -12.65
N ILE A 70 34.19 14.35 -12.69
CA ILE A 70 33.73 15.09 -13.88
C ILE A 70 33.49 16.53 -13.46
N GLU A 71 33.93 17.49 -14.28
CA GLU A 71 33.52 18.88 -14.11
C GLU A 71 32.05 19.03 -14.50
N VAL A 72 31.29 19.70 -13.66
CA VAL A 72 29.86 19.96 -13.89
C VAL A 72 29.58 21.43 -13.61
N ASP A 73 28.90 22.06 -14.55
CA ASP A 73 28.39 23.41 -14.35
C ASP A 73 27.05 23.33 -13.60
N ARG A 74 26.86 24.25 -12.66
CA ARG A 74 25.55 24.42 -12.05
C ARG A 74 24.57 24.83 -13.14
N PRO A 75 23.51 24.05 -13.40
CA PRO A 75 22.52 24.45 -14.38
C PRO A 75 21.94 25.80 -13.97
N GLU A 76 21.79 26.73 -14.92
CA GLU A 76 20.90 27.87 -14.71
C GLU A 76 19.55 27.30 -14.29
N ILE A 77 18.96 27.82 -13.21
CA ILE A 77 17.75 27.28 -12.59
C ILE A 77 16.74 26.98 -13.69
N SER A 78 16.63 25.71 -14.05
CA SER A 78 15.67 25.27 -15.01
C SER A 78 14.38 25.11 -14.24
N ILE A 79 13.55 26.15 -14.27
CA ILE A 79 12.15 26.09 -13.84
C ILE A 79 11.36 25.26 -14.87
N LEU A 80 11.86 24.09 -15.29
CA LEU A 80 11.13 23.19 -16.18
C LEU A 80 10.07 22.44 -15.36
N SER A 81 8.94 23.13 -15.20
CA SER A 81 7.59 22.62 -15.43
C SER A 81 7.37 21.12 -15.22
N ASN A 82 7.38 20.66 -13.97
CA ASN A 82 6.55 19.52 -13.58
C ASN A 82 6.22 19.65 -12.10
N PHE A 83 5.06 20.23 -11.82
CA PHE A 83 4.51 20.46 -10.47
C PHE A 83 4.25 19.18 -9.65
N ASN A 84 4.64 18.00 -10.15
CA ASN A 84 4.40 16.70 -9.50
C ASN A 84 5.63 16.08 -8.82
N VAL A 85 6.75 16.80 -8.77
CA VAL A 85 7.98 16.28 -8.16
C VAL A 85 8.28 17.09 -6.91
N THR A 86 7.87 16.57 -5.75
CA THR A 86 8.50 16.94 -4.48
C THR A 86 10.00 16.62 -4.63
N GLY A 87 10.90 17.51 -4.22
CA GLY A 87 12.34 17.43 -4.58
C GLY A 87 13.08 16.15 -4.18
N ASP A 88 12.41 15.24 -3.47
CA ASP A 88 12.86 13.90 -3.09
C ASP A 88 12.45 12.81 -4.09
N ARG A 89 11.79 13.13 -5.21
CA ARG A 89 11.36 12.19 -6.26
C ARG A 89 11.92 12.64 -7.60
N ILE A 90 12.02 11.73 -8.56
CA ILE A 90 12.47 12.01 -9.94
C ILE A 90 11.61 11.13 -10.85
N SER A 91 11.07 11.69 -11.92
CA SER A 91 10.38 10.94 -12.96
C SER A 91 10.41 11.72 -14.27
N PHE A 92 11.44 11.47 -15.09
CA PHE A 92 11.65 12.15 -16.36
C PHE A 92 11.84 11.17 -17.50
N SER A 93 11.73 11.66 -18.73
CA SER A 93 11.98 10.89 -19.95
C SER A 93 12.82 11.71 -20.90
N ASP A 94 13.77 11.06 -21.56
CA ASP A 94 14.70 11.69 -22.50
C ASP A 94 15.29 10.66 -23.46
N SER A 95 16.32 11.03 -24.24
CA SER A 95 17.04 10.13 -25.14
C SER A 95 18.50 10.54 -25.26
N LEU A 96 19.40 9.56 -25.32
CA LEU A 96 20.81 9.81 -25.64
C LEU A 96 20.99 9.81 -27.16
N THR A 97 21.82 10.72 -27.65
CA THR A 97 22.24 10.79 -29.05
C THR A 97 23.76 10.79 -29.18
N ALA A 98 24.29 10.70 -30.41
CA ALA A 98 25.74 10.79 -30.61
C ALA A 98 26.30 12.19 -30.28
N ALA A 99 25.48 13.24 -30.47
CA ALA A 99 25.83 14.61 -30.10
C ALA A 99 25.60 14.90 -28.61
N ASP A 100 24.69 14.14 -27.99
CA ASP A 100 24.33 14.24 -26.58
C ASP A 100 24.40 12.86 -25.89
N PRO A 101 25.61 12.38 -25.58
CA PRO A 101 25.81 10.99 -25.16
C PRO A 101 25.58 10.77 -23.66
N ALA A 102 25.25 11.81 -22.89
CA ALA A 102 25.10 11.71 -21.44
C ALA A 102 24.23 12.82 -20.85
N ASP A 103 23.27 12.42 -20.02
CA ASP A 103 22.40 13.34 -19.30
C ASP A 103 22.67 13.33 -17.80
N PHE A 104 22.47 14.46 -17.14
CA PHE A 104 22.54 14.60 -15.69
C PHE A 104 21.22 15.09 -15.11
N TRP A 105 20.74 14.39 -14.08
CA TRP A 105 19.56 14.75 -13.29
C TRP A 105 20.01 15.10 -11.88
N PHE A 106 20.02 16.39 -11.55
CA PHE A 106 20.49 16.90 -10.26
C PHE A 106 19.37 16.96 -9.23
N PHE A 107 19.71 16.69 -7.98
CA PHE A 107 18.79 16.78 -6.83
C PHE A 107 19.57 17.00 -5.54
N SER A 108 18.86 17.41 -4.48
CA SER A 108 19.44 17.65 -3.17
C SER A 108 18.61 16.95 -2.10
N VAL A 109 19.27 16.33 -1.13
CA VAL A 109 18.60 15.72 0.02
C VAL A 109 19.01 16.45 1.30
N PRO A 110 18.06 17.00 2.08
CA PRO A 110 18.38 17.87 3.23
C PRO A 110 18.85 17.10 4.47
N THR A 111 18.60 15.80 4.51
CA THR A 111 19.00 14.88 5.58
C THR A 111 19.42 13.57 4.94
N ASP A 112 19.99 12.65 5.70
CA ASP A 112 20.28 11.30 5.20
C ASP A 112 18.98 10.59 4.80
N ARG A 113 18.98 9.96 3.62
CA ARG A 113 17.84 9.28 3.01
C ARG A 113 18.20 7.88 2.52
N THR A 114 17.16 7.12 2.20
CA THR A 114 17.29 6.02 1.25
C THR A 114 17.29 6.56 -0.17
N ILE A 115 17.72 5.75 -1.13
CA ILE A 115 17.53 6.01 -2.56
C ILE A 115 17.02 4.74 -3.23
N LEU A 116 15.91 4.87 -3.95
CA LEU A 116 15.39 3.89 -4.88
C LEU A 116 15.49 4.49 -6.28
N THR A 117 16.03 3.77 -7.26
CA THR A 117 16.24 4.30 -8.61
C THR A 117 16.02 3.22 -9.65
N GLN A 118 15.43 3.60 -10.79
CA GLN A 118 15.29 2.75 -11.96
C GLN A 118 15.49 3.58 -13.23
N LEU A 119 16.32 3.05 -14.13
CA LEU A 119 16.40 3.49 -15.52
C LEU A 119 15.60 2.52 -16.37
N ARG A 120 14.65 3.00 -17.17
CA ARG A 120 13.87 2.19 -18.11
C ARG A 120 14.24 2.56 -19.53
N SER A 121 14.67 1.59 -20.31
CA SER A 121 14.89 1.73 -21.74
C SER A 121 14.84 0.36 -22.39
N ALA A 122 14.47 0.30 -23.67
CA ALA A 122 14.68 -0.88 -24.49
C ALA A 122 16.18 -1.14 -24.77
N ASN A 123 17.02 -0.11 -24.62
CA ASN A 123 18.44 -0.22 -24.82
C ASN A 123 19.15 -0.74 -23.57
N ALA A 124 19.54 -2.01 -23.61
CA ALA A 124 20.25 -2.67 -22.50
C ALA A 124 21.66 -2.11 -22.23
N ASN A 125 22.21 -1.28 -23.14
CA ASN A 125 23.52 -0.62 -22.94
C ASN A 125 23.39 0.66 -22.11
N TYR A 126 22.17 1.14 -21.87
CA TYR A 126 21.97 2.31 -21.04
C TYR A 126 22.16 1.95 -19.56
N ARG A 127 22.75 2.87 -18.82
CA ARG A 127 22.98 2.74 -17.39
C ARG A 127 22.85 4.08 -16.68
N VAL A 128 22.62 4.01 -15.38
CA VAL A 128 22.59 5.16 -14.48
C VAL A 128 23.68 5.00 -13.43
N ASP A 129 24.42 6.07 -13.18
CA ASP A 129 25.48 6.17 -12.17
C ASP A 129 25.14 7.32 -11.21
N LEU A 130 25.24 7.12 -9.89
CA LEU A 130 25.05 8.18 -8.90
C LEU A 130 26.38 8.90 -8.62
N TYR A 131 26.32 10.23 -8.58
CA TYR A 131 27.44 11.12 -8.27
C TYR A 131 27.09 12.05 -7.11
N SER A 132 28.03 12.28 -6.21
CA SER A 132 27.97 13.40 -5.26
C SER A 132 28.45 14.67 -5.94
N ILE A 133 27.72 15.78 -5.78
CA ILE A 133 28.01 17.04 -6.45
C ILE A 133 28.56 18.05 -5.45
N ASP A 134 29.68 18.67 -5.81
CA ASP A 134 30.22 19.81 -5.11
C ASP A 134 30.10 21.04 -6.01
N TRP A 135 29.11 21.89 -5.74
CA TRP A 135 28.89 23.12 -6.49
C TRP A 135 29.93 24.20 -6.23
N HIS A 136 30.71 24.11 -5.15
CA HIS A 136 31.78 25.07 -4.89
C HIS A 136 32.97 24.82 -5.82
N THR A 137 33.30 23.55 -6.05
CA THR A 137 34.39 23.14 -6.96
C THR A 137 33.92 22.81 -8.37
N GLY A 138 32.61 22.82 -8.62
CA GLY A 138 32.03 22.42 -9.92
C GLY A 138 32.36 20.96 -10.26
N THR A 139 32.39 20.07 -9.27
CA THR A 139 32.87 18.69 -9.46
C THR A 139 31.81 17.66 -9.08
N ALA A 140 31.55 16.72 -9.98
CA ALA A 140 30.81 15.49 -9.72
C ALA A 140 31.77 14.34 -9.40
N THR A 141 31.64 13.75 -8.21
CA THR A 141 32.44 12.59 -7.77
C THR A 141 31.59 11.31 -7.84
N PRO A 142 32.04 10.26 -8.56
CA PRO A 142 31.25 9.04 -8.72
C PRO A 142 31.12 8.27 -7.40
N THR A 143 30.02 7.55 -7.26
CA THR A 143 29.77 6.60 -6.15
C THR A 143 29.81 5.15 -6.66
N PRO A 144 29.86 4.15 -5.77
CA PRO A 144 29.62 2.75 -6.15
C PRO A 144 28.15 2.42 -6.50
N PHE A 145 27.20 3.34 -6.36
CA PHE A 145 25.80 3.11 -6.68
C PHE A 145 25.53 3.36 -8.17
N TRP A 146 25.19 2.29 -8.89
CA TRP A 146 24.87 2.33 -10.32
C TRP A 146 23.89 1.20 -10.70
N GLY A 147 23.23 1.31 -11.84
CA GLY A 147 22.30 0.29 -12.35
C GLY A 147 22.19 0.29 -13.86
N LYS A 148 21.81 -0.85 -14.43
CA LYS A 148 21.51 -0.99 -15.88
C LYS A 148 20.05 -0.64 -16.17
N ALA A 149 19.74 -0.39 -17.43
CA ALA A 149 18.36 -0.30 -17.89
C ALA A 149 17.57 -1.56 -17.48
N GLY A 150 16.37 -1.36 -16.94
CA GLY A 150 15.47 -2.38 -16.42
C GLY A 150 15.69 -2.73 -14.94
N GLU A 151 16.87 -2.48 -14.38
CA GLU A 151 17.19 -2.83 -12.99
C GLU A 151 16.69 -1.76 -12.00
N ILE A 152 16.15 -2.21 -10.88
CA ILE A 152 15.84 -1.36 -9.73
C ILE A 152 17.01 -1.45 -8.75
N ARG A 153 17.50 -0.29 -8.32
CA ARG A 153 18.59 -0.16 -7.35
C ARG A 153 18.08 0.53 -6.10
N PHE A 154 18.49 0.00 -4.95
CA PHE A 154 18.06 0.48 -3.64
C PHE A 154 19.25 0.58 -2.69
N ALA A 155 19.38 1.68 -1.96
CA ALA A 155 20.37 1.87 -0.91
C ALA A 155 19.77 2.64 0.27
N THR A 156 20.26 2.41 1.48
CA THR A 156 19.72 3.03 2.71
C THR A 156 20.62 4.11 3.29
N ASP A 157 21.73 4.47 2.63
CA ASP A 157 22.83 5.24 3.21
C ASP A 157 23.18 6.53 2.44
N LEU A 158 22.25 7.07 1.65
CA LEU A 158 22.43 8.32 0.90
C LEU A 158 22.56 9.47 1.90
N ALA A 159 23.74 10.10 1.96
CA ALA A 159 23.99 11.19 2.89
C ALA A 159 23.31 12.50 2.46
N ALA A 160 23.03 13.38 3.42
CA ALA A 160 22.63 14.76 3.17
C ALA A 160 23.61 15.46 2.21
N GLY A 161 23.10 16.14 1.18
CA GLY A 161 23.94 16.83 0.20
C GLY A 161 23.32 16.96 -1.18
N ASP A 162 24.14 17.41 -2.13
CA ASP A 162 23.80 17.56 -3.54
C ASP A 162 24.28 16.35 -4.33
N TRP A 163 23.44 15.88 -5.24
CA TRP A 163 23.62 14.63 -5.97
C TRP A 163 23.21 14.77 -7.42
N GLY A 164 23.72 13.86 -8.26
CA GLY A 164 23.36 13.76 -9.67
C GLY A 164 23.23 12.30 -10.10
N LEU A 165 22.14 11.97 -10.79
CA LEU A 165 22.02 10.73 -11.54
C LEU A 165 22.48 10.98 -12.97
N ARG A 166 23.54 10.31 -13.39
CA ARG A 166 24.08 10.40 -14.73
C ARG A 166 23.61 9.23 -15.58
N VAL A 167 22.93 9.49 -16.68
CA VAL A 167 22.53 8.48 -17.65
C VAL A 167 23.54 8.45 -18.80
N THR A 168 24.05 7.27 -19.13
CA THR A 168 25.01 7.08 -20.23
C THR A 168 24.74 5.77 -20.97
N SER A 169 25.33 5.61 -22.15
CA SER A 169 25.37 4.34 -22.88
C SER A 169 26.79 3.74 -22.89
N THR A 170 26.90 2.43 -22.69
CA THR A 170 28.15 1.68 -22.95
C THR A 170 28.23 1.13 -24.37
N GLY A 171 27.27 1.47 -25.23
CA GLY A 171 27.14 0.93 -26.58
C GLY A 171 26.46 1.94 -27.51
N SER A 172 25.44 1.48 -28.25
CA SER A 172 24.67 2.35 -29.14
C SER A 172 23.80 3.35 -28.37
N VAL A 173 23.53 4.48 -29.00
CA VAL A 173 22.59 5.54 -28.56
C VAL A 173 21.48 5.69 -29.61
N GLY A 174 20.43 6.45 -29.28
CA GLY A 174 19.30 6.73 -30.18
C GLY A 174 17.95 6.23 -29.67
N ASP A 175 17.93 5.40 -28.63
CA ASP A 175 16.70 4.98 -27.97
C ASP A 175 16.29 5.96 -26.86
N SER A 176 14.99 6.10 -26.64
CA SER A 176 14.46 6.84 -25.49
C SER A 176 14.63 6.06 -24.18
N TYR A 177 14.64 6.78 -23.07
CA TYR A 177 14.62 6.23 -21.73
C TYR A 177 13.72 7.03 -20.79
N SER A 178 13.34 6.44 -19.66
CA SER A 178 12.82 7.15 -18.51
C SER A 178 13.65 6.87 -17.26
N ILE A 179 13.87 7.90 -16.45
CA ILE A 179 14.58 7.79 -15.17
C ILE A 179 13.61 8.09 -14.04
N HIS A 180 13.58 7.18 -13.07
CA HIS A 180 12.74 7.26 -11.90
C HIS A 180 13.60 7.15 -10.64
N ALA A 181 13.36 8.00 -9.64
CA ALA A 181 13.99 7.86 -8.34
C ALA A 181 13.09 8.33 -7.20
N ASN A 182 13.33 7.80 -6.00
CA ASN A 182 12.68 8.18 -4.76
C ASN A 182 13.66 8.15 -3.60
N MET A 183 13.75 9.29 -2.93
CA MET A 183 14.64 9.59 -1.81
C MET A 183 13.85 10.14 -0.63
N ALA A 184 12.53 9.88 -0.57
CA ALA A 184 11.66 10.45 0.45
C ALA A 184 11.86 9.78 1.83
N ASN A 185 12.16 8.48 1.84
CA ASN A 185 12.30 7.70 3.06
C ASN A 185 13.62 8.00 3.80
N PRO A 186 13.61 8.17 5.13
CA PRO A 186 14.82 8.40 5.92
C PRO A 186 15.81 7.25 5.83
N SER A 187 17.10 7.58 5.90
CA SER A 187 18.17 6.59 5.96
C SER A 187 18.06 5.72 7.21
N VAL A 188 18.49 4.47 7.09
CA VAL A 188 18.90 3.63 8.22
C VAL A 188 20.32 3.23 7.95
N VAL A 189 21.24 3.74 8.76
CA VAL A 189 22.60 3.23 8.79
C VAL A 189 22.53 1.85 9.45
N PRO A 190 22.90 0.76 8.73
CA PRO A 190 22.93 -0.57 9.32
C PRO A 190 23.84 -0.54 10.55
N ASP A 191 23.39 -1.12 11.66
CA ASP A 191 24.27 -1.38 12.80
C ASP A 191 25.43 -2.28 12.30
N PRO A 192 26.70 -1.85 12.38
CA PRO A 192 27.82 -2.66 11.92
C PRO A 192 27.90 -4.03 12.62
N SER A 193 27.34 -4.15 13.83
CA SER A 193 27.27 -5.41 14.59
C SER A 193 26.11 -6.31 14.15
N ASN A 194 25.14 -5.78 13.41
CA ASN A 194 24.02 -6.54 12.84
C ASN A 194 23.60 -5.99 11.45
N PRO A 195 24.36 -6.31 10.39
CA PRO A 195 24.10 -5.80 9.04
C PRO A 195 22.79 -6.31 8.42
N ALA A 196 22.10 -7.28 9.03
CA ALA A 196 20.76 -7.71 8.62
C ALA A 196 19.65 -6.77 9.12
N ASN A 197 19.99 -5.80 9.97
CA ASN A 197 19.06 -4.88 10.60
C ASN A 197 18.94 -3.57 9.79
N THR A 198 18.51 -3.68 8.53
CA THR A 198 18.30 -2.53 7.63
C THR A 198 16.82 -2.32 7.35
N ALA A 199 16.48 -1.13 6.84
CA ALA A 199 15.16 -0.91 6.27
C ALA A 199 14.94 -1.80 5.03
N LYS A 200 13.71 -2.25 4.84
CA LYS A 200 13.26 -3.13 3.75
C LYS A 200 12.26 -2.40 2.88
N LEU A 201 12.46 -2.47 1.57
CA LEU A 201 11.47 -2.02 0.60
C LEU A 201 10.37 -3.07 0.49
N THR A 202 9.14 -2.73 0.88
CA THR A 202 8.01 -3.68 0.92
C THR A 202 7.05 -3.50 -0.25
N SER A 203 6.96 -2.29 -0.82
CA SER A 203 6.16 -2.01 -2.01
C SER A 203 6.61 -0.71 -2.68
N TYR A 204 6.38 -0.57 -3.99
CA TYR A 204 6.65 0.65 -4.75
C TYR A 204 5.77 0.75 -6.00
N SER A 205 5.52 1.98 -6.47
CA SER A 205 4.82 2.24 -7.74
C SER A 205 5.77 2.05 -8.92
N GLU A 206 5.26 1.86 -10.14
CA GLU A 206 6.09 1.57 -11.30
C GLU A 206 7.06 2.74 -11.59
N ASN A 207 6.56 3.97 -11.52
CA ASN A 207 7.37 5.20 -11.68
C ASN A 207 8.16 5.59 -10.42
N LEU A 208 8.18 4.74 -9.39
CA LEU A 208 8.83 4.96 -8.09
C LEU A 208 8.36 6.19 -7.30
N ILE A 209 7.33 6.93 -7.72
CA ILE A 209 6.84 8.10 -6.96
C ILE A 209 6.31 7.72 -5.58
N SER A 210 6.02 6.44 -5.37
CA SER A 210 5.62 5.86 -4.09
C SER A 210 6.51 4.70 -3.70
N ALA A 211 6.97 4.71 -2.46
CA ALA A 211 7.73 3.60 -1.86
C ALA A 211 7.31 3.40 -0.40
N VAL A 212 7.02 2.15 -0.06
CA VAL A 212 6.70 1.69 1.29
C VAL A 212 7.93 0.99 1.87
N MET A 213 8.33 1.42 3.06
CA MET A 213 9.51 0.93 3.75
C MET A 213 9.12 0.41 5.12
N GLU A 214 9.64 -0.77 5.48
CA GLU A 214 9.61 -1.28 6.85
C GLU A 214 10.99 -1.16 7.49
N TYR A 215 11.05 -0.61 8.70
CA TYR A 215 12.28 -0.36 9.43
C TYR A 215 12.53 -1.47 10.46
N PRO A 216 13.79 -1.68 10.88
CA PRO A 216 14.15 -2.63 11.93
C PRO A 216 13.34 -2.58 13.23
N ASN A 217 12.90 -1.38 13.61
CA ASN A 217 12.08 -1.15 14.81
C ASN A 217 10.59 -1.47 14.60
N GLY A 218 10.22 -1.98 13.42
CA GLY A 218 8.86 -2.27 12.99
C GLY A 218 8.12 -1.08 12.39
N ASP A 219 8.70 0.13 12.36
CA ASP A 219 8.01 1.27 11.75
C ASP A 219 7.78 1.03 10.26
N ILE A 220 6.57 1.34 9.77
CA ILE A 220 6.27 1.36 8.35
C ILE A 220 6.07 2.80 7.92
N THR A 221 6.74 3.19 6.83
CA THR A 221 6.58 4.51 6.22
C THR A 221 6.15 4.41 4.77
N VAL A 222 5.42 5.42 4.31
CA VAL A 222 5.07 5.65 2.91
C VAL A 222 5.70 6.98 2.52
N ASN A 223 6.67 6.97 1.60
CA ASN A 223 7.43 8.16 1.20
C ASN A 223 7.95 9.00 2.39
N GLY A 224 8.51 8.32 3.40
CA GLY A 224 9.07 8.93 4.60
C GLY A 224 8.06 9.29 5.68
N GLU A 225 6.77 9.21 5.40
CA GLU A 225 5.73 9.43 6.40
C GLU A 225 5.40 8.14 7.14
N LYS A 226 5.48 8.18 8.48
CA LYS A 226 5.15 7.04 9.33
C LYS A 226 3.65 6.77 9.34
N ILE A 227 3.27 5.56 8.94
CA ILE A 227 1.90 5.06 8.96
C ILE A 227 1.60 4.31 10.25
N GLY A 228 2.54 3.50 10.73
CA GLY A 228 2.36 2.71 11.95
C GLY A 228 3.57 1.84 12.26
N ASN A 229 3.38 0.82 13.07
CA ASN A 229 4.41 -0.12 13.50
C ASN A 229 3.90 -1.58 13.47
N THR A 230 4.72 -2.52 12.99
CA THR A 230 4.40 -3.96 12.84
C THR A 230 4.54 -4.76 14.14
N SER A 231 5.03 -4.14 15.21
CA SER A 231 5.18 -4.81 16.51
C SER A 231 3.85 -5.26 17.10
N ALA A 232 3.89 -6.41 17.78
CA ALA A 232 2.76 -6.96 18.53
C ALA A 232 2.53 -6.29 19.91
N LEU A 233 3.17 -5.15 20.19
CA LEU A 233 2.97 -4.38 21.43
C LEU A 233 1.62 -3.65 21.44
N SER A 234 0.79 -3.85 22.47
CA SER A 234 -0.52 -3.21 22.56
C SER A 234 -0.47 -1.68 22.53
N ASN A 235 -1.45 -1.10 21.83
CA ASN A 235 -1.68 0.33 21.65
C ASN A 235 -0.54 1.08 20.94
N ILE A 236 0.41 0.38 20.30
CA ILE A 236 1.49 1.02 19.54
C ILE A 236 0.96 1.80 18.32
N ASN A 237 -0.20 1.39 17.80
CA ASN A 237 -0.90 2.01 16.68
C ASN A 237 -2.21 2.68 17.11
N ALA A 238 -2.24 3.34 18.27
CA ALA A 238 -3.46 3.95 18.83
C ALA A 238 -4.08 5.06 17.95
N HIS A 239 -3.37 5.58 16.96
CA HIS A 239 -3.90 6.53 15.97
C HIS A 239 -4.62 5.87 14.79
N LEU A 240 -4.56 4.54 14.67
CA LEU A 240 -5.21 3.76 13.59
C LEU A 240 -6.58 3.21 14.00
N THR A 241 -7.29 3.89 14.89
CA THR A 241 -8.64 3.45 15.30
C THR A 241 -9.70 3.86 14.28
N TRP A 242 -10.76 3.07 14.20
CA TRP A 242 -11.91 3.38 13.37
C TRP A 242 -13.18 2.93 14.07
N ALA A 243 -14.16 3.83 14.14
CA ALA A 243 -15.47 3.49 14.64
C ALA A 243 -16.56 4.04 13.71
N ARG A 244 -17.65 3.29 13.58
CA ARG A 244 -18.84 3.72 12.87
C ARG A 244 -20.07 3.29 13.64
N GLU A 245 -20.90 4.26 13.96
CA GLU A 245 -22.22 4.04 14.55
C GLU A 245 -23.30 4.52 13.58
N TYR A 246 -24.36 3.74 13.43
CA TYR A 246 -25.56 4.18 12.74
C TYR A 246 -26.79 3.77 13.53
N THR A 247 -27.72 4.71 13.70
CA THR A 247 -29.00 4.48 14.35
C THR A 247 -30.13 4.69 13.34
N PHE A 248 -30.91 3.65 13.10
CA PHE A 248 -32.17 3.72 12.37
C PHE A 248 -33.29 4.01 13.35
N THR A 249 -34.13 5.01 13.07
CA THR A 249 -35.32 5.31 13.87
C THR A 249 -36.56 5.34 12.98
N SER A 250 -37.62 4.63 13.39
CA SER A 250 -38.90 4.63 12.66
C SER A 250 -40.03 4.19 13.59
N GLY A 251 -41.15 4.93 13.58
CA GLY A 251 -42.40 4.48 14.21
C GLY A 251 -42.31 4.10 15.70
N GLY A 252 -41.41 4.72 16.47
CA GLY A 252 -41.17 4.37 17.88
C GLY A 252 -40.21 3.19 18.09
N ALA A 253 -39.63 2.65 17.01
CA ALA A 253 -38.51 1.74 17.04
C ALA A 253 -37.19 2.49 16.82
N HIS A 254 -36.13 2.02 17.46
CA HIS A 254 -34.76 2.39 17.17
C HIS A 254 -33.87 1.14 17.12
N SER A 255 -33.03 1.04 16.10
CA SER A 255 -31.98 0.03 16.01
C SER A 255 -30.64 0.70 15.79
N SER A 256 -29.61 0.29 16.53
CA SER A 256 -28.26 0.79 16.37
C SER A 256 -27.29 -0.32 15.97
N ILE A 257 -26.31 0.07 15.17
CA ILE A 257 -25.18 -0.77 14.77
C ILE A 257 -23.92 0.03 15.06
N ASN A 258 -23.03 -0.55 15.83
CA ASN A 258 -21.74 0.03 16.18
C ASN A 258 -20.64 -0.96 15.78
N HIS A 259 -19.66 -0.48 15.03
CA HIS A 259 -18.41 -1.17 14.76
C HIS A 259 -17.24 -0.36 15.27
N ASP A 260 -16.26 -1.06 15.83
CA ASP A 260 -15.01 -0.49 16.31
C ASP A 260 -13.81 -1.38 15.94
N ILE A 261 -12.73 -0.75 15.49
CA ILE A 261 -11.41 -1.33 15.30
C ILE A 261 -10.42 -0.59 16.19
N ASP A 262 -9.77 -1.36 17.07
CA ASP A 262 -8.86 -0.89 18.11
C ASP A 262 -7.60 -1.76 18.17
N ASP A 263 -6.57 -1.29 18.89
CA ASP A 263 -5.28 -1.99 19.11
C ASP A 263 -4.77 -2.72 17.85
N VAL A 264 -4.65 -1.93 16.77
CA VAL A 264 -4.37 -2.40 15.41
C VAL A 264 -3.01 -3.09 15.29
N ARG A 265 -3.03 -4.26 14.65
CA ARG A 265 -1.85 -4.99 14.19
C ARG A 265 -1.73 -4.86 12.69
N ILE A 266 -0.54 -4.50 12.21
CA ILE A 266 -0.30 -4.24 10.79
C ILE A 266 0.42 -5.44 10.18
N LYS A 267 -0.21 -6.05 9.17
CA LYS A 267 0.40 -7.10 8.35
C LYS A 267 1.18 -6.51 7.18
N SER A 268 0.59 -5.52 6.51
CA SER A 268 1.18 -4.84 5.34
C SER A 268 0.50 -3.51 5.06
N VAL A 269 1.19 -2.64 4.33
CA VAL A 269 0.66 -1.36 3.84
C VAL A 269 0.89 -1.27 2.33
N THR A 270 -0.11 -0.82 1.58
CA THR A 270 0.00 -0.63 0.13
C THR A 270 0.68 0.69 -0.22
N ILE A 271 1.11 0.83 -1.48
CA ILE A 271 1.33 2.15 -2.06
C ILE A 271 0.04 3.00 -2.05
N PRO A 272 0.15 4.33 -2.15
CA PRO A 272 -1.00 5.22 -2.30
C PRO A 272 -1.92 4.82 -3.46
N LEU A 273 -3.22 4.99 -3.22
CA LEU A 273 -4.31 4.65 -4.13
C LEU A 273 -5.43 5.67 -4.02
N LYS A 274 -6.28 5.69 -5.04
CA LYS A 274 -7.59 6.34 -4.97
C LYS A 274 -8.62 5.35 -4.42
N TYR A 275 -9.31 5.76 -3.37
CA TYR A 275 -10.35 5.01 -2.70
C TYR A 275 -11.71 5.68 -2.86
N THR A 276 -12.75 4.89 -3.12
CA THR A 276 -14.13 5.38 -3.22
C THR A 276 -15.12 4.36 -2.67
N SER A 277 -15.85 4.74 -1.63
CA SER A 277 -17.05 4.04 -1.12
C SER A 277 -18.23 5.01 -1.04
N GLN A 278 -19.40 4.50 -0.66
CA GLN A 278 -20.56 5.35 -0.32
C GLN A 278 -20.33 6.13 0.99
N TYR A 279 -19.46 5.63 1.86
CA TYR A 279 -19.17 6.21 3.17
C TYR A 279 -18.00 7.21 3.15
N ALA A 280 -16.93 6.91 2.40
CA ALA A 280 -15.70 7.68 2.41
C ALA A 280 -14.99 7.68 1.04
N GLN A 281 -14.23 8.74 0.78
CA GLN A 281 -13.44 8.90 -0.44
C GLN A 281 -12.10 9.56 -0.12
N SER A 282 -11.06 9.16 -0.85
CA SER A 282 -9.73 9.76 -0.80
C SER A 282 -8.98 9.52 -2.10
N ASP A 283 -8.33 10.53 -2.63
CA ASP A 283 -7.41 10.40 -3.76
C ASP A 283 -5.98 10.07 -3.31
N ASN A 284 -5.73 9.95 -2.00
CA ASN A 284 -4.39 9.68 -1.47
C ASN A 284 -4.50 8.79 -0.23
N ALA A 285 -5.15 7.64 -0.38
CA ALA A 285 -5.29 6.66 0.69
C ALA A 285 -4.26 5.54 0.56
N VAL A 286 -4.02 4.84 1.66
CA VAL A 286 -3.35 3.53 1.67
C VAL A 286 -4.26 2.51 2.34
N PHE A 287 -4.14 1.26 1.92
CA PHE A 287 -4.70 0.15 2.69
C PHE A 287 -3.69 -0.34 3.70
N ILE A 288 -4.16 -0.45 4.94
CA ILE A 288 -3.46 -1.12 6.02
C ILE A 288 -4.17 -2.47 6.21
N THR A 289 -3.51 -3.54 5.80
CA THR A 289 -4.01 -4.90 6.04
C THR A 289 -3.83 -5.24 7.50
N LEU A 290 -4.92 -5.58 8.17
CA LEU A 290 -4.92 -5.96 9.57
C LEU A 290 -4.28 -7.35 9.74
N ASP A 291 -3.53 -7.51 10.83
CA ASP A 291 -2.95 -8.79 11.25
C ASP A 291 -3.73 -9.41 12.41
N LYS A 292 -3.44 -10.69 12.66
CA LYS A 292 -3.88 -11.43 13.84
C LYS A 292 -3.60 -10.63 15.10
N GLY A 293 -4.59 -10.57 15.98
CA GLY A 293 -4.50 -9.82 17.23
C GLY A 293 -5.00 -8.38 17.16
N THR A 294 -5.51 -7.88 16.03
CA THR A 294 -6.25 -6.60 16.01
C THR A 294 -7.55 -6.74 16.80
N LEU A 295 -7.94 -5.74 17.59
CA LEU A 295 -9.20 -5.78 18.35
C LEU A 295 -10.35 -5.30 17.46
N PHE A 296 -11.41 -6.10 17.39
CA PHE A 296 -12.62 -5.80 16.65
C PHE A 296 -13.84 -5.93 17.56
N THR A 297 -14.73 -4.94 17.49
CA THR A 297 -16.02 -4.93 18.18
C THR A 297 -17.14 -4.72 17.19
N SER A 298 -18.21 -5.51 17.32
CA SER A 298 -19.48 -5.29 16.66
C SER A 298 -20.59 -5.39 17.70
N PHE A 299 -21.39 -4.34 17.81
CA PHE A 299 -22.54 -4.32 18.69
C PHE A 299 -23.77 -3.90 17.89
N ARG A 300 -24.85 -4.67 18.05
CA ARG A 300 -26.14 -4.35 17.44
C ARG A 300 -27.21 -4.37 18.52
N SER A 301 -28.09 -3.39 18.46
CA SER A 301 -29.25 -3.33 19.35
C SER A 301 -30.50 -2.88 18.61
N ASN A 302 -31.63 -3.26 19.16
CA ASN A 302 -32.94 -2.83 18.68
C ASN A 302 -33.90 -2.70 19.84
N PHE A 303 -34.77 -1.73 19.73
CA PHE A 303 -35.86 -1.47 20.65
C PHE A 303 -37.09 -1.04 19.86
N VAL A 304 -38.25 -1.57 20.19
CA VAL A 304 -39.55 -1.20 19.60
C VAL A 304 -40.49 -0.81 20.74
N SER A 305 -40.94 0.44 20.74
CA SER A 305 -42.01 0.88 21.61
C SER A 305 -43.37 0.39 21.09
N GLY A 306 -44.24 -0.05 21.98
CA GLY A 306 -45.55 -0.63 21.63
C GLY A 306 -46.02 -1.61 22.70
N VAL A 307 -47.17 -2.26 22.48
CA VAL A 307 -47.62 -3.39 23.29
C VAL A 307 -47.67 -4.64 22.39
N PRO A 308 -46.78 -5.63 22.60
CA PRO A 308 -45.72 -5.67 23.60
C PRO A 308 -44.49 -4.84 23.20
N THR A 309 -43.85 -4.21 24.18
CA THR A 309 -42.51 -3.64 24.02
C THR A 309 -41.54 -4.78 23.74
N SER A 310 -40.62 -4.60 22.80
CA SER A 310 -39.59 -5.60 22.51
C SER A 310 -38.21 -4.95 22.37
N SER A 311 -37.18 -5.67 22.79
CA SER A 311 -35.79 -5.24 22.70
C SER A 311 -34.85 -6.42 22.56
N TRP A 312 -33.78 -6.26 21.80
CA TRP A 312 -32.69 -7.21 21.74
C TRP A 312 -31.36 -6.50 21.54
N SER A 313 -30.28 -7.14 21.96
CA SER A 313 -28.93 -6.73 21.63
C SER A 313 -28.04 -7.95 21.44
N THR A 314 -26.97 -7.79 20.67
CA THR A 314 -25.98 -8.83 20.45
C THR A 314 -24.61 -8.21 20.21
N PHE A 315 -23.59 -8.94 20.66
CA PHE A 315 -22.19 -8.69 20.31
C PHE A 315 -21.68 -9.62 19.20
N GLU A 316 -22.58 -10.39 18.58
CA GLU A 316 -22.22 -11.25 17.45
C GLU A 316 -21.97 -10.43 16.19
N ASP A 317 -20.79 -10.64 15.61
CA ASP A 317 -20.43 -10.11 14.30
C ASP A 317 -21.24 -10.77 13.17
N VAL A 318 -20.99 -10.36 11.93
CA VAL A 318 -21.70 -10.87 10.75
C VAL A 318 -21.44 -12.35 10.46
N GLN A 319 -20.41 -12.94 11.07
CA GLN A 319 -20.07 -14.36 10.99
C GLN A 319 -20.61 -15.15 12.19
N GLY A 320 -21.31 -14.50 13.13
CA GLY A 320 -21.87 -15.13 14.33
C GLY A 320 -20.88 -15.31 15.47
N ARG A 321 -19.72 -14.63 15.44
CA ARG A 321 -18.69 -14.74 16.49
C ARG A 321 -18.86 -13.62 17.50
N THR A 322 -18.80 -13.94 18.80
CA THR A 322 -18.93 -12.96 19.89
C THR A 322 -17.75 -11.97 19.90
N THR A 323 -18.05 -10.68 20.00
CA THR A 323 -17.10 -9.57 20.15
C THR A 323 -17.27 -8.85 21.51
N PRO A 324 -16.37 -7.93 21.96
CA PRO A 324 -15.06 -7.62 21.40
C PRO A 324 -14.17 -8.87 21.30
N ARG A 325 -13.48 -9.06 20.18
CA ARG A 325 -12.56 -10.18 19.99
C ARG A 325 -11.32 -9.75 19.23
N ARG A 326 -10.26 -10.54 19.38
CA ARG A 326 -9.05 -10.40 18.57
C ARG A 326 -9.27 -11.13 17.24
N LEU A 327 -8.85 -10.54 16.14
CA LEU A 327 -8.77 -11.25 14.86
C LEU A 327 -7.82 -12.45 15.02
N ASP A 328 -8.21 -13.60 14.47
CA ASP A 328 -7.48 -14.85 14.60
C ASP A 328 -7.15 -15.46 13.23
N GLU A 329 -6.70 -16.71 13.23
CA GLU A 329 -6.28 -17.40 12.01
C GLU A 329 -7.42 -17.58 11.01
N ILE A 330 -8.67 -17.68 11.48
CA ILE A 330 -9.82 -17.82 10.58
C ILE A 330 -10.01 -16.53 9.78
N ASP A 331 -9.86 -15.37 10.43
CA ASP A 331 -9.95 -14.07 9.75
C ASP A 331 -8.81 -13.91 8.73
N MET A 332 -7.62 -14.45 9.02
CA MET A 332 -6.46 -14.40 8.11
C MET A 332 -6.55 -15.33 6.90
N LEU A 333 -7.46 -16.32 6.91
CA LEU A 333 -7.69 -17.25 5.81
C LEU A 333 -8.70 -16.73 4.78
N GLY A 334 -9.50 -15.74 5.15
CA GLY A 334 -10.51 -15.12 4.28
C GLY A 334 -9.99 -13.96 3.45
N ASP A 335 -10.92 -13.16 2.94
CA ASP A 335 -10.60 -11.87 2.33
C ASP A 335 -9.96 -10.94 3.38
N PRO A 336 -8.94 -10.16 3.01
CA PRO A 336 -8.21 -9.34 3.97
C PRO A 336 -9.09 -8.26 4.58
N ASP A 337 -8.91 -8.05 5.89
CA ASP A 337 -9.50 -6.94 6.62
C ASP A 337 -8.65 -5.68 6.45
N LEU A 338 -9.20 -4.63 5.82
CA LEU A 338 -8.44 -3.45 5.42
C LEU A 338 -8.94 -2.20 6.15
N LEU A 339 -8.05 -1.51 6.87
CA LEU A 339 -8.27 -0.13 7.22
C LEU A 339 -7.86 0.78 6.07
N VAL A 340 -8.69 1.78 5.80
CA VAL A 340 -8.44 2.79 4.77
C VAL A 340 -7.90 4.03 5.45
N TYR A 341 -6.62 4.29 5.30
CA TYR A 341 -5.95 5.44 5.90
C TYR A 341 -5.76 6.54 4.86
N ASP A 342 -6.32 7.72 5.11
CA ASP A 342 -6.16 8.89 4.25
C ASP A 342 -4.86 9.62 4.61
N LEU A 343 -3.90 9.65 3.68
CA LEU A 343 -2.60 10.27 3.89
C LEU A 343 -2.71 11.79 3.98
N ASP A 344 -3.71 12.45 3.40
CA ASP A 344 -3.83 13.90 3.51
C ASP A 344 -4.46 14.29 4.85
N LYS A 345 -5.48 13.56 5.27
CA LYS A 345 -6.22 13.79 6.53
C LYS A 345 -5.53 13.18 7.77
N LYS A 346 -4.53 12.34 7.57
CA LYS A 346 -3.78 11.63 8.62
C LYS A 346 -4.66 10.78 9.54
N LYS A 347 -5.69 10.14 9.00
CA LYS A 347 -6.63 9.35 9.80
C LYS A 347 -7.22 8.18 9.01
N VAL A 348 -7.69 7.18 9.74
CA VAL A 348 -8.51 6.12 9.16
C VAL A 348 -9.89 6.69 8.80
N ILE A 349 -10.34 6.40 7.59
CA ILE A 349 -11.60 6.91 7.03
C ILE A 349 -12.63 5.82 6.79
N ASP A 350 -12.20 4.55 6.67
CA ASP A 350 -13.10 3.43 6.41
C ASP A 350 -12.49 2.09 6.87
N PHE A 351 -13.34 1.08 7.00
CA PHE A 351 -12.98 -0.31 7.26
C PHE A 351 -13.54 -1.19 6.14
N ALA A 352 -12.75 -1.40 5.09
CA ALA A 352 -13.12 -2.20 3.93
C ALA A 352 -12.87 -3.69 4.23
N SER A 353 -13.90 -4.35 4.74
CA SER A 353 -13.82 -5.72 5.25
C SER A 353 -15.15 -6.45 5.13
N SER A 354 -15.09 -7.78 5.03
CA SER A 354 -16.27 -8.66 5.15
C SER A 354 -16.88 -8.67 6.56
N LEU A 355 -16.19 -8.15 7.58
CA LEU A 355 -16.68 -7.98 8.96
C LEU A 355 -17.45 -6.66 9.16
N ASN A 356 -17.29 -5.71 8.24
CA ASN A 356 -18.05 -4.46 8.25
C ASN A 356 -19.50 -4.73 7.83
N TYR A 357 -20.47 -4.48 8.72
CA TYR A 357 -21.88 -4.83 8.50
C TYR A 357 -22.49 -4.20 7.25
N TRP A 358 -22.14 -2.95 6.92
CA TRP A 358 -22.70 -2.27 5.76
C TRP A 358 -22.30 -2.95 4.45
N TYR A 359 -21.04 -3.37 4.33
CA TYR A 359 -20.54 -4.11 3.17
C TYR A 359 -20.99 -5.57 3.17
N ALA A 360 -20.90 -6.25 4.31
CA ALA A 360 -21.25 -7.66 4.46
C ALA A 360 -22.72 -7.95 4.17
N LYS A 361 -23.62 -7.00 4.45
CA LYS A 361 -25.06 -7.11 4.16
C LYS A 361 -25.48 -6.52 2.83
N GLY A 362 -24.54 -5.98 2.04
CA GLY A 362 -24.84 -5.32 0.77
C GLY A 362 -25.72 -4.07 0.91
N ILE A 363 -25.75 -3.47 2.11
CA ILE A 363 -26.41 -2.17 2.35
C ILE A 363 -25.66 -1.09 1.59
N GLU A 364 -24.32 -1.19 1.62
CA GLU A 364 -23.43 -0.41 0.79
C GLU A 364 -22.70 -1.32 -0.19
N ALA A 365 -22.50 -0.82 -1.41
CA ALA A 365 -21.64 -1.49 -2.37
C ALA A 365 -20.21 -1.56 -1.82
N PHE A 366 -19.50 -2.66 -2.11
CA PHE A 366 -18.09 -2.75 -1.80
C PHE A 366 -17.31 -1.60 -2.46
N PRO A 367 -16.27 -1.06 -1.79
CA PRO A 367 -15.51 0.06 -2.29
C PRO A 367 -14.80 -0.23 -3.61
N SER A 368 -14.63 0.82 -4.41
CA SER A 368 -13.83 0.85 -5.63
C SER A 368 -12.44 1.45 -5.35
N VAL A 369 -11.43 0.93 -6.04
CA VAL A 369 -10.02 1.29 -5.87
C VAL A 369 -9.35 1.49 -7.21
N VAL A 370 -8.51 2.52 -7.32
CA VAL A 370 -7.60 2.72 -8.46
C VAL A 370 -6.19 2.91 -7.94
N TYR A 371 -5.29 2.00 -8.31
CA TYR A 371 -3.87 2.11 -7.97
C TYR A 371 -3.17 3.08 -8.92
N TYR A 372 -2.34 3.96 -8.36
CA TYR A 372 -1.44 4.79 -9.15
C TYR A 372 -0.30 3.91 -9.67
N ARG A 373 -0.19 3.81 -10.99
CA ARG A 373 0.92 3.10 -11.65
C ARG A 373 2.17 3.98 -11.65
#